data_AF-A0A960HGU8-F1
#
_entry.id   AF-A0A960HGU8-F1
#
_cell.length_a   1.000
_cell.length_b   1.000
_cell.length_c   1.000
_cell.angle_alpha   90.00
_cell.angle_beta   90.00
_cell.angle_gamma   90.00
#
_symmetry.space_group_name_H-M   'P 1'
#
loop_
_entity.id
_entity.type
_entity.pdbx_description
1 polymer ?
#
loop_
_entity_poly.entity_id
_entity_poly.type
_entity_poly.pdbx_seq_one_letter_code
_entity_poly.pdbx_strand_id
1 'polypeptide(L)'
;MTTAEAADRLGVKPETLYAYVSRGLIERHRDADGSTFDVRDVERLASSGRRSKQLPALVFPSALTLIDEGRCWYRGVEVGEAAAEHRFEEVAEWLWRGRWPDEVRWPIDARTLDEVLAAQVALGPRTLPLDRFRIIAAVAAALDSHRHDTSPDAVTFTARRLLRLLAHGLPRADGREARRAEPARSIAEVLWTRLTSRPRTPERIAVLDAALVLLADHELASSTLAVRMAAMVRADPYEVVGTGLHVIGGTRHGGASLEIEAALHDASRIGIGRALDARLRGGGRLHGFGHPLYPEGDPRARVLLARLDDLDAPAERRAVVDELFDAVARRDGQGVPNVDAALAALSFLCDMGPGAGEAIFALARTAGWIAHALEQYERPTFVRGRVDYVGPMPS
;
A
#
# COMPACT_ATOMS: atom_id res chain seq x y z
N MET A 1 32.31 -9.21 37.10
CA MET A 1 32.78 -9.45 35.71
C MET A 1 33.97 -8.54 35.43
N THR A 2 35.04 -9.01 34.80
CA THR A 2 36.22 -8.20 34.49
C THR A 2 35.93 -7.16 33.40
N THR A 3 36.84 -6.20 33.21
CA THR A 3 36.70 -5.17 32.15
C THR A 3 36.61 -5.80 30.74
N ALA A 4 37.44 -6.79 30.45
CA ALA A 4 37.46 -7.46 29.15
C ALA A 4 36.15 -8.24 28.91
N GLU A 5 35.71 -9.01 29.90
CA GLU A 5 34.46 -9.78 29.82
C GLU A 5 33.23 -8.87 29.69
N ALA A 6 33.16 -7.77 30.45
CA ALA A 6 32.02 -6.85 30.41
C ALA A 6 31.95 -6.07 29.08
N ALA A 7 33.10 -5.65 28.54
CA ALA A 7 33.17 -4.96 27.25
C ALA A 7 32.77 -5.91 26.10
N ASP A 8 33.29 -7.13 26.11
CA ASP A 8 32.94 -8.18 25.15
C ASP A 8 31.46 -8.54 25.23
N ARG A 9 30.92 -8.71 26.45
CA ARG A 9 29.51 -9.05 26.66
C ARG A 9 28.54 -8.01 26.11
N LEU A 10 28.93 -6.74 26.17
CA LEU A 10 28.18 -5.59 25.63
C LEU A 10 28.44 -5.33 24.14
N GLY A 11 29.48 -5.92 23.56
CA GLY A 11 29.91 -5.65 22.19
C GLY A 11 30.46 -4.23 22.00
N VAL A 12 31.09 -3.65 23.03
CA VAL A 12 31.62 -2.27 23.01
C VAL A 12 33.09 -2.23 23.40
N LYS A 13 33.78 -1.12 23.11
CA LYS A 13 35.16 -0.93 23.57
C LYS A 13 35.19 -0.59 25.07
N PRO A 14 36.30 -0.87 25.79
CA PRO A 14 36.43 -0.55 27.21
C PRO A 14 36.11 0.92 27.56
N GLU A 15 36.44 1.86 26.68
CA GLU A 15 36.15 3.29 26.86
C GLU A 15 34.64 3.55 26.91
N THR A 16 33.86 2.84 26.10
CA THR A 16 32.39 2.92 26.08
C THR A 16 31.79 2.28 27.33
N LEU A 17 32.36 1.17 27.82
CA LEU A 17 31.97 0.57 29.09
C LEU A 17 32.15 1.55 30.26
N TYR A 18 33.28 2.27 30.31
CA TYR A 18 33.50 3.31 31.33
C TYR A 18 32.57 4.51 31.17
N ALA A 19 32.13 4.84 29.95
CA ALA A 19 31.09 5.85 29.73
C ALA A 19 29.71 5.43 30.27
N TYR A 20 29.40 4.13 30.30
CA TYR A 20 28.18 3.63 30.96
C TYR A 20 28.28 3.74 32.49
N VAL A 21 29.45 3.49 33.06
CA VAL A 21 29.70 3.71 34.50
C VAL A 21 29.56 5.19 34.85
N SER A 22 30.14 6.10 34.07
CA SER A 22 30.04 7.54 34.34
C SER A 22 28.61 8.09 34.26
N ARG A 23 27.74 7.40 33.51
CA ARG A 23 26.30 7.70 33.40
C ARG A 23 25.46 6.99 34.45
N GLY A 24 26.06 6.24 35.37
CA GLY A 24 25.37 5.49 36.42
C GLY A 24 24.58 4.28 35.91
N LEU A 25 24.90 3.77 34.72
CA LEU A 25 24.16 2.67 34.09
C LEU A 25 24.69 1.29 34.48
N ILE A 26 25.96 1.22 34.90
CA ILE A 26 26.64 0.01 35.36
C ILE A 26 27.41 0.35 36.63
N GLU A 27 27.15 -0.40 37.70
CA GLU A 27 27.94 -0.32 38.93
C GLU A 27 29.33 -0.94 38.74
N ARG A 28 30.35 -0.26 39.27
CA ARG A 28 31.76 -0.63 39.16
C ARG A 28 32.38 -0.74 40.56
N HIS A 29 33.11 -1.82 40.80
CA HIS A 29 33.99 -2.00 41.95
C HIS A 29 35.46 -1.98 41.49
N ARG A 30 36.36 -1.46 42.33
CA ARG A 30 37.80 -1.39 42.03
C ARG A 30 38.60 -1.92 43.22
N ASP A 31 39.54 -2.82 42.94
CA ASP A 31 40.52 -3.34 43.88
C ASP A 31 41.95 -3.20 43.31
N ALA A 32 42.92 -3.87 43.94
CA ALA A 32 44.33 -3.84 43.54
C ALA A 32 44.59 -4.58 42.20
N ASP A 33 43.69 -5.49 41.81
CA ASP A 33 43.83 -6.36 40.64
C ASP A 33 43.05 -5.83 39.42
N GLY A 34 42.14 -4.87 39.61
CA GLY A 34 41.54 -4.11 38.51
C GLY A 34 40.14 -3.55 38.79
N SER A 35 39.39 -3.30 37.71
CA SER A 35 37.97 -2.93 37.78
C SER A 35 37.10 -4.14 37.49
N THR A 36 36.12 -4.39 38.35
CA THR A 36 35.04 -5.35 38.13
C THR A 36 33.69 -4.64 38.04
N PHE A 37 32.76 -5.24 37.30
CA PHE A 37 31.45 -4.67 36.98
C PHE A 37 30.35 -5.62 37.43
N ASP A 38 29.23 -5.04 37.90
CA ASP A 38 28.06 -5.80 38.30
C ASP A 38 27.48 -6.55 37.09
N VAL A 39 27.30 -7.87 37.26
CA VAL A 39 26.88 -8.76 36.18
C VAL A 39 25.46 -8.44 35.73
N ARG A 40 24.55 -8.08 36.66
CA ARG A 40 23.15 -7.81 36.35
C ARG A 40 23.00 -6.54 35.54
N ASP A 41 23.79 -5.52 35.87
CA ASP A 41 23.79 -4.26 35.11
C ASP A 41 24.32 -4.43 33.69
N VAL A 42 25.41 -5.19 33.54
CA VAL A 42 25.99 -5.52 32.22
C VAL A 42 25.01 -6.35 31.40
N GLU A 43 24.36 -7.36 31.99
CA GLU A 43 23.36 -8.18 31.30
C GLU A 43 22.11 -7.37 30.90
N ARG A 44 21.63 -6.48 31.79
CA ARG A 44 20.53 -5.56 31.51
C ARG A 44 20.89 -4.66 30.32
N LEU A 45 22.08 -4.07 30.31
CA LEU A 45 22.50 -3.21 29.20
C LEU A 45 22.70 -4.00 27.90
N ALA A 46 23.29 -5.20 27.97
CA ALA A 46 23.49 -6.07 26.81
C ALA A 46 22.16 -6.50 26.17
N SER A 47 21.14 -6.77 27.00
CA SER A 47 19.78 -7.07 26.52
C SER A 47 19.07 -5.86 25.91
N SER A 48 19.39 -4.65 26.38
CA SER A 48 18.83 -3.40 25.86
C SER A 48 19.47 -2.95 24.54
N GLY A 49 20.78 -3.17 24.36
CA GLY A 49 21.54 -2.78 23.17
C GLY A 49 21.41 -3.75 21.99
N ARG A 50 21.05 -5.03 22.22
CA ARG A 50 20.86 -6.04 21.17
C ARG A 50 19.47 -6.06 20.52
N ARG A 51 18.52 -5.24 20.98
CA ARG A 51 17.20 -5.13 20.33
C ARG A 51 17.29 -4.23 19.10
N SER A 52 17.90 -4.74 18.03
CA SER A 52 17.42 -4.44 16.69
C SER A 52 15.94 -4.86 16.66
N LYS A 53 15.04 -3.87 16.75
CA LYS A 53 13.59 -4.02 16.95
C LYS A 53 12.86 -4.50 15.68
N GLN A 54 13.25 -5.61 15.09
CA GLN A 54 12.39 -6.28 14.11
C GLN A 54 11.86 -7.56 14.75
N LEU A 55 10.54 -7.60 14.95
CA LEU A 55 9.83 -8.82 15.25
C LEU A 55 10.03 -9.79 14.06
N PRO A 56 10.09 -11.11 14.29
CA PRO A 56 10.13 -12.07 13.20
C PRO A 56 8.92 -11.85 12.28
N ALA A 57 9.12 -12.05 10.98
CA ALA A 57 8.05 -11.90 10.00
C ALA A 57 6.89 -12.87 10.33
N LEU A 58 5.66 -12.38 10.22
CA LEU A 58 4.48 -13.24 10.26
C LEU A 58 4.36 -13.93 8.90
N VAL A 59 4.52 -15.26 8.89
CA VAL A 59 4.45 -16.07 7.68
C VAL A 59 3.12 -16.81 7.67
N PHE A 60 2.38 -16.68 6.57
CA PHE A 60 1.15 -17.44 6.32
C PHE A 60 1.33 -18.28 5.05
N PRO A 61 0.81 -19.51 5.00
CA PRO A 61 0.71 -20.22 3.74
C PRO A 61 -0.20 -19.45 2.79
N SER A 62 0.26 -19.25 1.56
CA SER A 62 -0.55 -18.66 0.49
C SER A 62 -0.16 -19.22 -0.87
N ALA A 63 -1.15 -19.35 -1.75
CA ALA A 63 -0.97 -19.75 -3.15
C ALA A 63 -1.23 -18.60 -4.13
N LEU A 64 -1.36 -17.36 -3.63
CA LEU A 64 -1.78 -16.20 -4.42
C LEU A 64 -0.62 -15.46 -5.08
N THR A 65 0.38 -15.06 -4.29
CA THR A 65 1.48 -14.23 -4.77
C THR A 65 2.79 -14.71 -4.19
N LEU A 66 3.82 -14.77 -5.05
CA LEU A 66 5.20 -15.02 -4.69
C LEU A 66 6.02 -13.77 -5.00
N ILE A 67 6.83 -13.32 -4.05
CA ILE A 67 7.89 -12.35 -4.28
C ILE A 67 9.21 -13.03 -3.98
N ASP A 68 10.04 -13.17 -4.99
CA ASP A 68 11.33 -13.84 -4.87
C ASP A 68 12.32 -13.26 -5.89
N GLU A 69 13.59 -13.19 -5.50
CA GLU A 69 14.69 -12.68 -6.34
C GLU A 69 14.37 -11.39 -7.12
N GLY A 70 13.66 -10.45 -6.47
CA GLY A 70 13.32 -9.15 -7.07
C GLY A 70 12.17 -9.17 -8.08
N ARG A 71 11.44 -10.27 -8.21
CA ARG A 71 10.31 -10.45 -9.12
C ARG A 71 9.01 -10.68 -8.35
N CYS A 72 7.88 -10.58 -9.04
CA CYS A 72 6.54 -10.78 -8.47
C CYS A 72 5.72 -11.67 -9.40
N TRP A 73 5.06 -12.69 -8.84
CA TRP A 73 4.19 -13.58 -9.60
C TRP A 73 2.85 -13.72 -8.91
N TYR A 74 1.77 -13.60 -9.68
CA TYR A 74 0.45 -14.01 -9.25
C TYR A 74 0.25 -15.46 -9.68
N ARG A 75 -0.06 -16.38 -8.77
CA ARG A 75 -0.33 -17.81 -9.06
C ARG A 75 0.61 -18.44 -10.12
N GLY A 76 1.88 -18.05 -10.13
CA GLY A 76 2.91 -18.52 -11.08
C GLY A 76 3.12 -17.71 -12.37
N VAL A 77 2.27 -16.72 -12.70
CA VAL A 77 2.45 -15.82 -13.86
C VAL A 77 3.11 -14.53 -13.39
N GLU A 78 4.12 -14.06 -14.11
CA GLU A 78 4.82 -12.82 -13.76
C GLU A 78 3.88 -11.62 -13.89
N VAL A 79 3.97 -10.67 -12.96
CA VAL A 79 3.01 -9.56 -12.87
C VAL A 79 3.06 -8.61 -14.07
N GLY A 80 4.23 -8.37 -14.65
CA GLY A 80 4.39 -7.64 -15.90
C GLY A 80 3.78 -8.35 -17.11
N GLU A 81 3.93 -9.68 -17.21
CA GLU A 81 3.26 -10.51 -18.24
C GLU A 81 1.73 -10.41 -18.10
N ALA A 82 1.20 -10.58 -16.88
CA ALA A 82 -0.22 -10.45 -16.62
C ALA A 82 -0.75 -9.05 -17.00
N ALA A 83 0.00 -7.99 -16.70
CA ALA A 83 -0.36 -6.61 -17.08
C ALA A 83 -0.22 -6.32 -18.59
N ALA A 84 0.44 -7.19 -19.34
CA ALA A 84 0.56 -7.09 -20.79
C ALA A 84 -0.59 -7.80 -21.53
N GLU A 85 -1.04 -8.93 -21.01
CA GLU A 85 -1.95 -9.82 -21.73
C GLU A 85 -3.40 -9.78 -21.23
N HIS A 86 -3.63 -9.36 -19.99
CA HIS A 86 -4.92 -9.47 -19.34
C HIS A 86 -5.42 -8.14 -18.80
N ARG A 87 -6.75 -8.00 -18.78
CA ARG A 87 -7.41 -6.86 -18.15
C ARG A 87 -7.53 -7.05 -16.64
N PHE A 88 -7.66 -5.96 -15.90
CA PHE A 88 -7.83 -6.00 -14.44
C PHE A 88 -8.91 -6.98 -13.98
N GLU A 89 -10.09 -6.97 -14.60
CA GLU A 89 -11.17 -7.84 -14.17
C GLU A 89 -10.88 -9.33 -14.44
N GLU A 90 -10.12 -9.66 -15.49
CA GLU A 90 -9.69 -11.03 -15.79
C GLU A 90 -8.70 -11.53 -14.74
N VAL A 91 -7.74 -10.68 -14.36
CA VAL A 91 -6.78 -10.97 -13.30
C VAL A 91 -7.48 -11.12 -11.95
N ALA A 92 -8.45 -10.27 -11.63
CA ALA A 92 -9.21 -10.37 -10.39
C ALA A 92 -10.02 -11.69 -10.32
N GLU A 93 -10.73 -12.06 -11.38
CA GLU A 93 -11.44 -13.33 -11.47
C GLU A 93 -10.50 -14.53 -11.29
N TRP A 94 -9.33 -14.49 -11.93
CA TRP A 94 -8.33 -15.54 -11.82
C TRP A 94 -7.69 -15.62 -10.43
N LEU A 95 -7.40 -14.49 -9.79
CA LEU A 95 -6.94 -14.45 -8.40
C LEU A 95 -7.97 -15.10 -7.46
N TRP A 96 -9.25 -14.83 -7.65
CA TRP A 96 -10.31 -15.39 -6.79
C TRP A 96 -10.61 -16.86 -7.06
N ARG A 97 -10.60 -17.30 -8.33
CA ARG A 97 -11.12 -18.61 -8.75
C ARG A 97 -10.04 -19.61 -9.14
N GLY A 98 -8.79 -19.17 -9.28
CA GLY A 98 -7.66 -19.99 -9.69
C GLY A 98 -7.67 -20.41 -11.17
N ARG A 99 -8.58 -19.85 -11.99
CA ARG A 99 -8.68 -20.13 -13.43
C ARG A 99 -9.04 -18.85 -14.18
N TRP A 100 -8.50 -18.70 -15.39
CA TRP A 100 -8.87 -17.59 -16.26
C TRP A 100 -10.35 -17.68 -16.67
N PRO A 101 -11.07 -16.56 -16.72
CA PRO A 101 -12.47 -16.55 -17.14
C PRO A 101 -12.58 -16.59 -18.68
N ASP A 102 -13.60 -17.29 -19.21
CA ASP A 102 -13.93 -17.23 -20.64
C ASP A 102 -14.54 -15.88 -21.03
N GLU A 103 -15.39 -15.32 -20.16
CA GLU A 103 -16.01 -14.01 -20.31
C GLU A 103 -16.10 -13.29 -18.96
N VAL A 104 -15.84 -11.98 -18.95
CA VAL A 104 -15.94 -11.15 -17.74
C VAL A 104 -17.03 -10.11 -17.88
N ARG A 105 -18.07 -10.24 -17.06
CA ARG A 105 -19.14 -9.26 -16.90
C ARG A 105 -19.43 -9.03 -15.42
N TRP A 106 -19.15 -7.81 -14.95
CA TRP A 106 -19.42 -7.42 -13.57
C TRP A 106 -20.71 -6.60 -13.49
N PRO A 107 -21.71 -7.03 -12.71
CA PRO A 107 -22.98 -6.33 -12.62
C PRO A 107 -22.81 -5.01 -11.86
N ILE A 108 -23.64 -4.03 -12.20
CA ILE A 108 -23.81 -2.82 -11.41
C ILE A 108 -25.23 -2.79 -10.84
N ASP A 109 -25.33 -2.60 -9.54
CA ASP A 109 -26.61 -2.41 -8.86
C ASP A 109 -26.94 -0.91 -8.85
N ALA A 110 -27.81 -0.50 -9.77
CA ALA A 110 -28.20 0.90 -9.91
C ALA A 110 -28.87 1.44 -8.63
N ARG A 111 -29.61 0.60 -7.90
CA ARG A 111 -30.29 1.03 -6.67
C ARG A 111 -29.27 1.25 -5.56
N THR A 112 -28.35 0.32 -5.34
CA THR A 112 -27.27 0.52 -4.36
C THR A 112 -26.38 1.71 -4.74
N LEU A 113 -26.12 1.90 -6.04
CA LEU A 113 -25.36 3.06 -6.52
C LEU A 113 -26.05 4.38 -6.17
N ASP A 114 -27.38 4.48 -6.33
CA ASP A 114 -28.13 5.68 -5.96
C ASP A 114 -27.98 6.02 -4.47
N GLU A 115 -28.10 5.03 -3.59
CA GLU A 115 -27.92 5.20 -2.14
C GLU A 115 -26.48 5.61 -1.78
N VAL A 116 -25.50 4.99 -2.44
CA VAL A 116 -24.08 5.32 -2.31
C VAL A 116 -23.78 6.76 -2.75
N LEU A 117 -24.38 7.23 -3.85
CA LEU A 117 -24.22 8.60 -4.32
C LEU A 117 -24.93 9.58 -3.37
N ALA A 118 -26.13 9.24 -2.90
CA ALA A 118 -26.90 10.04 -1.96
C ALA A 118 -26.15 10.24 -0.62
N ALA A 119 -25.54 9.18 -0.08
CA ALA A 119 -24.74 9.23 1.15
C ALA A 119 -23.52 10.15 1.07
N GLN A 120 -23.09 10.51 -0.14
CA GLN A 120 -21.92 11.34 -0.38
C GLN A 120 -22.23 12.80 -0.73
N VAL A 121 -23.51 13.19 -0.85
CA VAL A 121 -23.93 14.54 -1.28
C VAL A 121 -23.41 15.65 -0.37
N ALA A 122 -23.32 15.38 0.95
CA ALA A 122 -22.83 16.36 1.93
C ALA A 122 -21.30 16.53 1.90
N LEU A 123 -20.57 15.68 1.18
CA LEU A 123 -19.11 15.71 1.15
C LEU A 123 -18.61 16.81 0.23
N GLY A 124 -17.70 17.64 0.73
CA GLY A 124 -17.11 18.72 -0.06
C GLY A 124 -16.33 18.20 -1.28
N PRO A 125 -16.09 19.05 -2.29
CA PRO A 125 -15.38 18.69 -3.52
C PRO A 125 -13.92 18.30 -3.28
N ARG A 126 -13.34 18.66 -2.14
CA ARG A 126 -11.97 18.30 -1.72
C ARG A 126 -11.85 16.94 -1.04
N THR A 127 -12.96 16.22 -0.89
CA THR A 127 -12.94 14.88 -0.27
C THR A 127 -12.26 13.90 -1.21
N LEU A 128 -11.18 13.26 -0.73
CA LEU A 128 -10.37 12.36 -1.53
C LEU A 128 -11.14 11.09 -1.93
N PRO A 129 -10.80 10.47 -3.09
CA PRO A 129 -11.46 9.24 -3.51
C PRO A 129 -11.37 8.10 -2.50
N LEU A 130 -10.26 7.96 -1.77
CA LEU A 130 -10.10 6.91 -0.75
C LEU A 130 -11.08 7.06 0.41
N ASP A 131 -11.36 8.29 0.85
CA ASP A 131 -12.38 8.54 1.89
C ASP A 131 -13.79 8.20 1.39
N ARG A 132 -14.06 8.49 0.12
CA ARG A 132 -15.32 8.12 -0.54
C ARG A 132 -15.46 6.60 -0.62
N PHE A 133 -14.41 5.86 -0.96
CA PHE A 133 -14.41 4.39 -0.97
C PHE A 133 -14.83 3.79 0.39
N ARG A 134 -14.38 4.37 1.50
CA ARG A 134 -14.77 3.91 2.85
C ARG A 134 -16.27 4.07 3.08
N ILE A 135 -16.85 5.19 2.65
CA ILE A 135 -18.28 5.45 2.74
C ILE A 135 -19.07 4.52 1.81
N ILE A 136 -18.61 4.35 0.57
CA ILE A 136 -19.20 3.45 -0.42
C ILE A 136 -19.27 2.02 0.14
N ALA A 137 -18.17 1.51 0.70
CA ALA A 137 -18.13 0.17 1.29
C ALA A 137 -19.09 0.02 2.47
N ALA A 138 -19.15 1.01 3.37
CA ALA A 138 -20.06 0.98 4.52
C ALA A 138 -21.54 1.00 4.11
N VAL A 139 -21.92 1.84 3.14
CA VAL A 139 -23.29 1.90 2.61
C VAL A 139 -23.65 0.60 1.89
N ALA A 140 -22.75 0.07 1.06
CA ALA A 140 -22.97 -1.19 0.36
C ALA A 140 -23.18 -2.36 1.35
N ALA A 141 -22.39 -2.43 2.43
CA ALA A 141 -22.54 -3.42 3.49
C ALA A 141 -23.90 -3.32 4.19
N ALA A 142 -24.34 -2.11 4.51
CA ALA A 142 -25.62 -1.88 5.19
C ALA A 142 -26.83 -2.32 4.34
N LEU A 143 -26.69 -2.30 3.01
CA LEU A 143 -27.75 -2.62 2.05
C LEU A 143 -27.74 -4.08 1.59
N ASP A 144 -26.70 -4.86 1.89
CA ASP A 144 -26.60 -6.27 1.50
C ASP A 144 -27.07 -7.22 2.61
N SER A 145 -28.24 -7.84 2.40
CA SER A 145 -28.80 -8.84 3.32
C SER A 145 -28.03 -10.17 3.34
N HIS A 146 -27.19 -10.42 2.35
CA HIS A 146 -26.39 -11.64 2.20
C HIS A 146 -24.93 -11.45 2.57
N ARG A 147 -24.54 -10.28 3.12
CA ARG A 147 -23.13 -9.96 3.39
C ARG A 147 -22.38 -11.01 4.22
N HIS A 148 -23.06 -11.70 5.12
CA HIS A 148 -22.46 -12.73 6.00
C HIS A 148 -22.23 -14.09 5.32
N ASP A 149 -22.69 -14.28 4.08
CA ASP A 149 -22.37 -15.47 3.30
C ASP A 149 -20.91 -15.40 2.80
N THR A 150 -20.06 -16.20 3.42
CA THR A 150 -18.62 -16.28 3.13
C THR A 150 -18.27 -17.43 2.19
N SER A 151 -19.26 -18.05 1.53
CA SER A 151 -19.00 -19.04 0.48
C SER A 151 -18.27 -18.38 -0.71
N PRO A 152 -17.39 -19.12 -1.42
CA PRO A 152 -16.59 -18.53 -2.50
C PRO A 152 -17.42 -17.83 -3.60
N ASP A 153 -18.57 -18.40 -3.97
CA ASP A 153 -19.45 -17.80 -4.97
C ASP A 153 -20.11 -16.52 -4.48
N ALA A 154 -20.59 -16.48 -3.23
CA ALA A 154 -21.17 -15.28 -2.64
C ALA A 154 -20.13 -14.15 -2.51
N VAL A 155 -18.95 -14.46 -1.97
CA VAL A 155 -17.87 -13.49 -1.81
C VAL A 155 -17.41 -12.93 -3.16
N THR A 156 -17.23 -13.78 -4.18
CA THR A 156 -16.85 -13.27 -5.51
C THR A 156 -17.96 -12.45 -6.16
N PHE A 157 -19.23 -12.81 -5.97
CA PHE A 157 -20.36 -11.98 -6.42
C PHE A 157 -20.36 -10.61 -5.74
N THR A 158 -20.17 -10.57 -4.42
CA THR A 158 -20.05 -9.35 -3.64
C THR A 158 -18.85 -8.50 -4.09
N ALA A 159 -17.69 -9.12 -4.34
CA ALA A 159 -16.49 -8.42 -4.79
C ALA A 159 -16.68 -7.71 -6.13
N ARG A 160 -17.30 -8.37 -7.12
CA ARG A 160 -17.63 -7.76 -8.43
C ARG A 160 -18.50 -6.51 -8.27
N ARG A 161 -19.57 -6.62 -7.48
CA ARG A 161 -20.50 -5.51 -7.20
C ARG A 161 -19.78 -4.39 -6.45
N LEU A 162 -19.00 -4.71 -5.43
CA LEU A 162 -18.29 -3.72 -4.63
C LEU A 162 -17.26 -2.95 -5.47
N LEU A 163 -16.44 -3.60 -6.27
CA LEU A 163 -15.48 -2.91 -7.16
C LEU A 163 -16.17 -1.97 -8.15
N ARG A 164 -17.32 -2.38 -8.72
CA ARG A 164 -18.15 -1.51 -9.55
C ARG A 164 -18.69 -0.33 -8.75
N LEU A 165 -19.19 -0.54 -7.53
CA LEU A 165 -19.68 0.54 -6.68
C LEU A 165 -18.56 1.50 -6.27
N LEU A 166 -17.36 1.01 -5.95
CA LEU A 166 -16.19 1.85 -5.66
C LEU A 166 -15.88 2.76 -6.85
N ALA A 167 -15.78 2.21 -8.07
CA ALA A 167 -15.51 3.01 -9.26
C ALA A 167 -16.64 4.00 -9.59
N HIS A 168 -17.89 3.52 -9.69
CA HIS A 168 -19.03 4.33 -10.13
C HIS A 168 -19.53 5.31 -9.07
N GLY A 169 -19.30 5.01 -7.80
CA GLY A 169 -19.70 5.84 -6.66
C GLY A 169 -18.87 7.11 -6.50
N LEU A 170 -17.77 7.26 -7.25
CA LEU A 170 -17.02 8.51 -7.30
C LEU A 170 -17.72 9.57 -8.17
N PRO A 171 -17.64 10.86 -7.80
CA PRO A 171 -18.08 11.95 -8.67
C PRO A 171 -17.27 11.95 -9.97
N ARG A 172 -17.86 12.47 -11.06
CA ARG A 172 -17.12 12.65 -12.31
C ARG A 172 -16.16 13.83 -12.20
N ALA A 173 -14.95 13.67 -12.74
CA ALA A 173 -13.94 14.73 -12.75
C ALA A 173 -14.33 15.90 -13.68
N ASP A 174 -15.18 15.65 -14.68
CA ASP A 174 -15.70 16.70 -15.58
C ASP A 174 -16.91 17.47 -15.01
N GLY A 175 -17.29 17.20 -13.75
CA GLY A 175 -18.40 17.85 -13.06
C GLY A 175 -19.79 17.47 -13.57
N ARG A 176 -19.90 16.59 -14.58
CA ARG A 176 -21.20 16.06 -15.01
C ARG A 176 -21.76 15.15 -13.92
N GLU A 177 -23.09 15.07 -13.83
CA GLU A 177 -23.71 14.10 -12.95
C GLU A 177 -23.24 12.68 -13.30
N ALA A 178 -22.91 11.90 -12.26
CA ALA A 178 -22.63 10.49 -12.41
C ALA A 178 -23.85 9.81 -13.02
N ARG A 179 -23.79 9.45 -14.30
CA ARG A 179 -24.89 8.71 -14.94
C ARG A 179 -24.96 7.31 -14.32
N ARG A 180 -26.18 6.89 -13.96
CA ARG A 180 -26.47 5.62 -13.26
C ARG A 180 -25.91 4.37 -13.94
N ALA A 181 -25.79 4.37 -15.26
CA ALA A 181 -25.22 3.27 -16.04
C ALA A 181 -24.45 3.85 -17.22
N GLU A 182 -23.24 4.34 -16.97
CA GLU A 182 -22.31 4.54 -18.08
C GLU A 182 -22.08 3.20 -18.78
N PRO A 183 -22.13 3.16 -20.13
CA PRO A 183 -21.87 1.93 -20.89
C PRO A 183 -20.40 1.48 -20.84
N ALA A 184 -19.65 1.95 -19.84
CA ALA A 184 -18.26 1.62 -19.61
C ALA A 184 -18.15 0.12 -19.30
N ARG A 185 -17.41 -0.55 -20.17
CA ARG A 185 -17.22 -2.00 -20.18
C ARG A 185 -16.28 -2.42 -19.08
N SER A 186 -15.28 -1.60 -18.73
CA SER A 186 -14.30 -1.91 -17.70
C SER A 186 -14.23 -0.91 -16.53
N ILE A 187 -13.64 -1.35 -15.43
CA ILE A 187 -13.27 -0.54 -14.27
C ILE A 187 -12.35 0.60 -14.67
N ALA A 188 -11.33 0.34 -15.51
CA ALA A 188 -10.41 1.37 -15.98
C ALA A 188 -11.15 2.48 -16.74
N GLU A 189 -12.10 2.14 -17.62
CA GLU A 189 -12.90 3.12 -18.35
C GLU A 189 -13.75 4.01 -17.43
N VAL A 190 -14.35 3.41 -16.40
CA VAL A 190 -15.14 4.16 -15.41
C VAL A 190 -14.22 5.09 -14.63
N LEU A 191 -13.19 4.51 -14.01
CA LEU A 191 -12.28 5.21 -13.10
C LEU A 191 -11.56 6.37 -13.79
N TRP A 192 -11.18 6.21 -15.06
CA TRP A 192 -10.62 7.30 -15.87
C TRP A 192 -11.49 8.56 -15.82
N THR A 193 -12.80 8.42 -16.04
CA THR A 193 -13.73 9.56 -16.03
C THR A 193 -13.99 10.15 -14.64
N ARG A 194 -13.64 9.41 -13.59
CA ARG A 194 -13.78 9.85 -12.18
C ARG A 194 -12.54 10.57 -11.70
N LEU A 195 -11.38 10.21 -12.26
CA LEU A 195 -10.10 10.75 -11.85
C LEU A 195 -9.65 11.90 -12.74
N THR A 196 -10.03 11.97 -14.02
CA THR A 196 -9.63 13.07 -14.91
C THR A 196 -10.74 13.50 -15.88
N SER A 197 -10.68 14.78 -16.27
CA SER A 197 -11.51 15.35 -17.34
C SER A 197 -10.93 15.10 -18.74
N ARG A 198 -9.70 14.56 -18.83
CA ARG A 198 -9.07 14.25 -20.11
C ARG A 198 -9.86 13.19 -20.88
N PRO A 199 -9.92 13.28 -22.23
CA PRO A 199 -10.63 12.29 -23.03
C PRO A 199 -9.98 10.91 -22.89
N ARG A 200 -10.83 9.89 -22.90
CA ARG A 200 -10.43 8.48 -22.98
C ARG A 200 -9.82 8.23 -24.35
N THR A 201 -8.65 7.60 -24.38
CA THR A 201 -8.09 6.98 -25.59
C THR A 201 -7.75 5.53 -25.25
N PRO A 202 -7.67 4.62 -26.24
CA PRO A 202 -7.31 3.22 -25.99
C PRO A 202 -6.00 3.09 -25.19
N GLU A 203 -5.01 3.91 -25.49
CA GLU A 203 -3.69 3.91 -24.86
C GLU A 203 -3.78 4.32 -23.39
N ARG A 204 -4.50 5.40 -23.10
CA ARG A 204 -4.73 5.90 -21.73
C ARG A 204 -5.47 4.90 -20.86
N ILE A 205 -6.48 4.24 -21.41
CA ILE A 205 -7.21 3.19 -20.71
C ILE A 205 -6.31 1.97 -20.50
N ALA A 206 -5.51 1.57 -21.50
CA ALA A 206 -4.59 0.44 -21.36
C ALA A 206 -3.51 0.68 -20.28
N VAL A 207 -2.98 1.90 -20.16
CA VAL A 207 -2.02 2.24 -19.08
C VAL A 207 -2.69 2.18 -17.71
N LEU A 208 -3.90 2.72 -17.56
CA LEU A 208 -4.64 2.66 -16.30
C LEU A 208 -5.00 1.20 -15.94
N ASP A 209 -5.41 0.40 -16.91
CA ASP A 209 -5.74 -1.01 -16.71
C ASP A 209 -4.50 -1.82 -16.31
N ALA A 210 -3.36 -1.60 -16.97
CA ALA A 210 -2.08 -2.18 -16.57
C ALA A 210 -1.70 -1.78 -15.14
N ALA A 211 -1.89 -0.51 -14.75
CA ALA A 211 -1.68 -0.09 -13.36
C ALA A 211 -2.58 -0.87 -12.39
N LEU A 212 -3.86 -1.05 -12.71
CA LEU A 212 -4.76 -1.84 -11.88
C LEU A 212 -4.29 -3.30 -11.73
N VAL A 213 -3.78 -3.92 -12.80
CA VAL A 213 -3.22 -5.28 -12.75
C VAL A 213 -1.95 -5.35 -11.90
N LEU A 214 -0.99 -4.44 -12.14
CA LEU A 214 0.29 -4.39 -11.43
C LEU A 214 0.12 -4.22 -9.91
N LEU A 215 -0.99 -3.61 -9.47
CA LEU A 215 -1.29 -3.37 -8.06
C LEU A 215 -2.34 -4.32 -7.46
N ALA A 216 -2.86 -5.27 -8.25
CA ALA A 216 -3.96 -6.17 -7.86
C ALA A 216 -3.64 -6.95 -6.57
N ASP A 217 -2.41 -7.41 -6.40
CA ASP A 217 -1.94 -8.04 -5.16
C ASP A 217 -0.44 -7.78 -4.91
N HIS A 218 0.02 -8.00 -3.67
CA HIS A 218 1.45 -7.92 -3.33
C HIS A 218 1.76 -8.68 -2.04
N GLU A 219 1.33 -9.94 -1.97
CA GLU A 219 1.57 -10.82 -0.83
C GLU A 219 1.05 -10.19 0.49
N LEU A 220 1.73 -10.42 1.62
CA LEU A 220 1.34 -9.97 2.94
C LEU A 220 1.77 -8.52 3.25
N ALA A 221 1.54 -7.61 2.30
CA ALA A 221 1.61 -6.18 2.58
C ALA A 221 0.73 -5.80 3.80
N SER A 222 1.04 -4.71 4.50
CA SER A 222 0.38 -4.32 5.76
C SER A 222 -1.15 -4.33 5.70
N SER A 223 -1.73 -3.85 4.59
CA SER A 223 -3.20 -3.87 4.38
C SER A 223 -3.74 -5.28 4.16
N THR A 224 -3.02 -6.13 3.42
CA THR A 224 -3.37 -7.54 3.23
C THR A 224 -3.30 -8.32 4.53
N LEU A 225 -2.27 -8.09 5.36
CA LEU A 225 -2.17 -8.71 6.68
C LEU A 225 -3.38 -8.34 7.56
N ALA A 226 -3.75 -7.05 7.60
CA ALA A 226 -4.93 -6.61 8.35
C ALA A 226 -6.23 -7.24 7.83
N VAL A 227 -6.39 -7.33 6.51
CA VAL A 227 -7.49 -8.04 5.86
C VAL A 227 -7.55 -9.51 6.26
N ARG A 228 -6.43 -10.24 6.27
CA ARG A 228 -6.40 -11.64 6.72
C ARG A 228 -6.79 -11.77 8.19
N MET A 229 -6.40 -10.83 9.04
CA MET A 229 -6.80 -10.81 10.45
C MET A 229 -8.31 -10.56 10.62
N ALA A 230 -8.92 -9.70 9.80
CA ALA A 230 -10.37 -9.51 9.78
C ALA A 230 -11.10 -10.76 9.26
N ALA A 231 -10.62 -11.35 8.16
CA ALA A 231 -11.19 -12.59 7.62
C ALA A 231 -11.04 -13.77 8.60
N MET A 232 -9.96 -13.82 9.40
CA MET A 232 -9.74 -14.84 10.43
C MET A 232 -10.84 -14.87 11.50
N VAL A 233 -11.45 -13.74 11.82
CA VAL A 233 -12.61 -13.66 12.73
C VAL A 233 -13.95 -13.75 11.99
N ARG A 234 -13.92 -14.09 10.70
CA ARG A 234 -15.07 -14.16 9.80
C ARG A 234 -15.85 -12.85 9.66
N ALA A 235 -15.14 -11.72 9.65
CA ALA A 235 -15.70 -10.46 9.19
C ALA A 235 -16.25 -10.63 7.76
N ASP A 236 -17.33 -9.91 7.44
CA ASP A 236 -17.94 -10.00 6.11
C ASP A 236 -17.05 -9.37 5.01
N PRO A 237 -17.26 -9.68 3.72
CA PRO A 237 -16.39 -9.18 2.65
C PRO A 237 -16.30 -7.65 2.57
N TYR A 238 -17.34 -6.92 2.96
CA TYR A 238 -17.31 -5.46 2.99
C TYR A 238 -16.47 -4.94 4.16
N GLU A 239 -16.58 -5.56 5.34
CA GLU A 239 -15.75 -5.23 6.51
C GLU A 239 -14.27 -5.54 6.26
N VAL A 240 -13.99 -6.65 5.55
CA VAL A 240 -12.65 -7.00 5.10
C VAL A 240 -12.09 -5.91 4.18
N VAL A 241 -12.80 -5.55 3.11
CA VAL A 241 -12.34 -4.49 2.20
C VAL A 241 -12.24 -3.16 2.92
N GLY A 242 -13.20 -2.84 3.80
CA GLY A 242 -13.15 -1.69 4.69
C GLY A 242 -11.86 -1.65 5.50
N THR A 243 -11.45 -2.75 6.11
CA THR A 243 -10.17 -2.87 6.84
C THR A 243 -8.99 -2.53 5.93
N GLY A 244 -8.95 -3.09 4.72
CA GLY A 244 -7.94 -2.78 3.72
C GLY A 244 -7.88 -1.28 3.37
N LEU A 245 -9.04 -0.65 3.11
CA LEU A 245 -9.18 0.77 2.78
C LEU A 245 -8.70 1.71 3.91
N HIS A 246 -8.83 1.29 5.17
CA HIS A 246 -8.30 2.08 6.29
C HIS A 246 -6.78 1.97 6.38
N VAL A 247 -6.22 0.78 6.20
CA VAL A 247 -4.76 0.57 6.35
C VAL A 247 -3.97 1.09 5.15
N ILE A 248 -4.51 1.01 3.94
CA ILE A 248 -3.78 1.44 2.72
C ILE A 248 -3.50 2.95 2.68
N GLY A 249 -4.35 3.77 3.30
CA GLY A 249 -4.19 5.22 3.36
C GLY A 249 -3.07 5.71 4.28
N GLY A 250 -2.29 4.82 4.88
CA GLY A 250 -1.09 5.20 5.63
C GLY A 250 -0.02 5.77 4.71
N THR A 251 0.66 6.83 5.14
CA THR A 251 1.73 7.51 4.36
C THR A 251 2.93 6.62 4.03
N ARG A 252 3.15 5.56 4.81
CA ARG A 252 4.18 4.52 4.58
C ARG A 252 3.67 3.30 3.81
N HIS A 253 2.50 3.44 3.19
CA HIS A 253 1.87 2.45 2.34
C HIS A 253 1.32 3.17 1.09
N GLY A 254 0.08 2.92 0.66
CA GLY A 254 -0.48 3.56 -0.55
C GLY A 254 -0.56 5.09 -0.50
N GLY A 255 -0.57 5.70 0.70
CA GLY A 255 -0.57 7.16 0.88
C GLY A 255 0.70 7.87 0.40
N ALA A 256 1.77 7.13 0.08
CA ALA A 256 2.99 7.69 -0.49
C ALA A 256 2.75 8.38 -1.84
N SER A 257 1.85 7.83 -2.68
CA SER A 257 1.54 8.40 -3.99
C SER A 257 0.96 9.81 -3.90
N LEU A 258 0.11 10.11 -2.91
CA LEU A 258 -0.45 11.44 -2.67
C LEU A 258 0.63 12.46 -2.27
N GLU A 259 1.61 12.04 -1.46
CA GLU A 259 2.74 12.90 -1.06
C GLU A 259 3.57 13.33 -2.28
N ILE A 260 3.84 12.38 -3.19
CA ILE A 260 4.63 12.59 -4.41
C ILE A 260 3.82 13.40 -5.43
N GLU A 261 2.53 13.13 -5.58
CA GLU A 261 1.61 13.90 -6.42
C GLU A 261 1.64 15.38 -6.03
N ALA A 262 1.53 15.67 -4.73
CA ALA A 262 1.66 17.04 -4.22
C ALA A 262 3.05 17.62 -4.50
N ALA A 263 4.11 16.81 -4.49
CA ALA A 263 5.48 17.25 -4.80
C ALA A 263 5.64 17.63 -6.28
N LEU A 264 5.05 16.87 -7.18
CA LEU A 264 5.02 17.16 -8.61
C LEU A 264 4.24 18.46 -8.89
N HIS A 265 3.08 18.64 -8.26
CA HIS A 265 2.32 19.89 -8.40
C HIS A 265 3.08 21.10 -7.85
N ASP A 266 3.71 21.00 -6.68
CA ASP A 266 4.56 22.08 -6.16
C ASP A 266 5.73 22.36 -7.09
N ALA A 267 6.44 21.33 -7.54
CA ALA A 267 7.56 21.46 -8.45
C ALA A 267 7.17 22.19 -9.74
N SER A 268 6.02 21.85 -10.32
CA SER A 268 5.51 22.51 -11.53
C SER A 268 5.23 24.01 -11.36
N ARG A 269 4.98 24.46 -10.11
CA ARG A 269 4.61 25.86 -9.80
C ARG A 269 5.79 26.68 -9.30
N ILE A 270 6.66 26.11 -8.48
CA ILE A 270 7.74 26.85 -7.78
C ILE A 270 9.15 26.31 -8.07
N GLY A 271 9.27 25.30 -8.93
CA GLY A 271 10.52 24.62 -9.28
C GLY A 271 10.90 23.51 -8.29
N ILE A 272 11.60 22.49 -8.81
CA ILE A 272 12.03 21.28 -8.09
C ILE A 272 12.79 21.59 -6.81
N GLY A 273 13.77 22.50 -6.90
CA GLY A 273 14.62 22.86 -5.76
C GLY A 273 13.82 23.41 -4.58
N ARG A 274 12.85 24.30 -4.83
CA ARG A 274 11.99 24.86 -3.77
C ARG A 274 10.98 23.85 -3.24
N ALA A 275 10.41 23.02 -4.12
CA ALA A 275 9.45 21.98 -3.73
C ALA A 275 10.06 20.92 -2.81
N LEU A 276 11.32 20.52 -3.09
CA LEU A 276 12.08 19.60 -2.24
C LEU A 276 12.55 20.27 -0.94
N ASP A 277 13.08 21.50 -1.01
CA ASP A 277 13.53 22.23 0.18
C ASP A 277 12.40 22.44 1.20
N ALA A 278 11.18 22.76 0.74
CA ALA A 278 10.01 22.90 1.61
C ALA A 278 9.71 21.61 2.40
N ARG A 279 9.90 20.43 1.77
CA ARG A 279 9.65 19.12 2.39
C ARG A 279 10.78 18.71 3.35
N LEU A 280 12.01 19.03 2.99
CA LEU A 280 13.20 18.75 3.81
C LEU A 280 13.22 19.58 5.09
N ARG A 281 12.75 20.82 5.05
CA ARG A 281 12.57 21.64 6.26
C ARG A 281 11.60 21.02 7.27
N GLY A 282 10.69 20.18 6.80
CA GLY A 282 9.83 19.34 7.65
C GLY A 282 10.51 18.07 8.19
N GLY A 283 11.80 17.84 7.88
CA GLY A 283 12.51 16.60 8.19
C GLY A 283 12.08 15.40 7.34
N GLY A 284 11.33 15.64 6.27
CA GLY A 284 10.66 14.61 5.49
C GLY A 284 11.56 13.92 4.47
N ARG A 285 11.46 12.60 4.39
CA ARG A 285 11.83 11.80 3.22
C ARG A 285 10.57 11.63 2.38
N LEU A 286 10.68 11.74 1.06
CA LEU A 286 9.59 11.34 0.17
C LEU A 286 9.46 9.82 0.19
N HIS A 287 8.30 9.33 0.63
CA HIS A 287 7.95 7.92 0.45
C HIS A 287 7.69 7.67 -1.04
N GLY A 288 7.82 6.42 -1.50
CA GLY A 288 7.68 6.06 -2.91
C GLY A 288 9.00 5.89 -3.68
N PHE A 289 10.13 5.94 -2.98
CA PHE A 289 11.46 5.64 -3.53
C PHE A 289 12.11 4.53 -2.70
N GLY A 290 12.71 3.58 -3.40
CA GLY A 290 13.24 2.33 -2.83
C GLY A 290 12.13 1.38 -2.38
N HIS A 291 12.48 0.10 -2.25
CA HIS A 291 11.57 -0.90 -1.73
C HIS A 291 12.34 -2.04 -1.04
N PRO A 292 12.01 -2.42 0.21
CA PRO A 292 12.76 -3.45 0.94
C PRO A 292 12.81 -4.83 0.23
N LEU A 293 11.73 -5.18 -0.47
CA LEU A 293 11.67 -6.44 -1.25
C LEU A 293 12.32 -6.32 -2.64
N TYR A 294 12.64 -5.10 -3.10
CA TYR A 294 13.19 -4.85 -4.43
C TYR A 294 14.40 -3.91 -4.34
N PRO A 295 15.55 -4.38 -3.81
CA PRO A 295 16.74 -3.56 -3.69
C PRO A 295 17.24 -3.02 -5.04
N GLU A 296 17.06 -3.79 -6.12
CA GLU A 296 17.41 -3.42 -7.50
C GLU A 296 16.29 -2.67 -8.25
N GLY A 297 15.24 -2.26 -7.54
CA GLY A 297 14.11 -1.50 -8.09
C GLY A 297 12.86 -2.34 -8.33
N ASP A 298 11.70 -1.71 -8.08
CA ASP A 298 10.38 -2.34 -8.13
C ASP A 298 10.00 -2.74 -9.57
N PRO A 299 9.77 -4.04 -9.85
CA PRO A 299 9.43 -4.50 -11.20
C PRO A 299 8.12 -3.91 -11.71
N ARG A 300 7.16 -3.63 -10.81
CA ARG A 300 5.86 -3.04 -11.17
C ARG A 300 6.03 -1.58 -11.60
N ALA A 301 6.87 -0.85 -10.86
CA ALA A 301 7.21 0.54 -11.19
C ALA A 301 7.86 0.63 -12.56
N ARG A 302 8.82 -0.27 -12.85
CA ARG A 302 9.50 -0.34 -14.14
C ARG A 302 8.52 -0.52 -15.30
N VAL A 303 7.59 -1.47 -15.18
CA VAL A 303 6.57 -1.73 -16.22
C VAL A 303 5.64 -0.52 -16.39
N LEU A 304 5.17 0.08 -15.29
CA LEU A 304 4.26 1.22 -15.37
C LEU A 304 4.95 2.46 -15.96
N LEU A 305 6.18 2.78 -15.54
CA LEU A 305 6.95 3.91 -16.06
C LEU A 305 7.25 3.75 -17.56
N ALA A 306 7.65 2.55 -18.00
CA ALA A 306 7.87 2.29 -19.42
C ALA A 306 6.60 2.54 -20.26
N ARG A 307 5.43 2.12 -19.76
CA ARG A 307 4.13 2.40 -20.40
C ARG A 307 3.76 3.89 -20.39
N LEU A 308 4.22 4.62 -19.38
CA LEU A 308 3.99 6.06 -19.30
C LEU A 308 4.85 6.80 -20.33
N ASP A 309 6.01 6.31 -20.72
CA ASP A 309 6.87 6.94 -21.74
C ASP A 309 6.20 7.04 -23.11
N ASP A 310 5.38 6.04 -23.46
CA ASP A 310 4.60 6.01 -24.70
C ASP A 310 3.34 6.89 -24.66
N LEU A 311 2.99 7.45 -23.49
CA LEU A 311 1.77 8.24 -23.32
C LEU A 311 1.96 9.69 -23.78
N ASP A 312 1.04 10.15 -24.63
CA ASP A 312 0.95 11.56 -25.04
C ASP A 312 0.60 12.46 -23.85
N ALA A 313 1.63 13.09 -23.31
CA ALA A 313 1.59 14.02 -22.19
C ALA A 313 2.40 15.29 -22.51
N PRO A 314 2.01 16.46 -21.99
CA PRO A 314 2.75 17.70 -22.19
C PRO A 314 4.23 17.56 -21.78
N ALA A 315 5.14 18.02 -22.64
CA ALA A 315 6.58 17.90 -22.43
C ALA A 315 7.03 18.55 -21.11
N GLU A 316 6.40 19.65 -20.71
CA GLU A 316 6.69 20.34 -19.46
C GLU A 316 6.31 19.48 -18.23
N ARG A 317 5.22 18.71 -18.31
CA ARG A 317 4.84 17.80 -17.22
C ARG A 317 5.80 16.61 -17.14
N ARG A 318 6.23 16.09 -18.29
CA ARG A 318 7.24 15.01 -18.32
C ARG A 318 8.56 15.46 -17.72
N ALA A 319 9.05 16.64 -18.10
CA ALA A 319 10.25 17.23 -17.52
C ALA A 319 10.16 17.36 -15.99
N VAL A 320 9.02 17.79 -15.45
CA VAL A 320 8.82 17.87 -13.99
C VAL A 320 8.91 16.51 -13.31
N VAL A 321 8.34 15.45 -13.90
CA VAL A 321 8.42 14.08 -13.36
C VAL A 321 9.87 13.60 -13.37
N ASP A 322 10.52 13.70 -14.53
CA ASP A 322 11.89 13.22 -14.73
C ASP A 322 12.86 13.95 -13.79
N GLU A 323 12.81 15.28 -13.74
CA GLU A 323 13.67 16.09 -12.87
C GLU A 323 13.43 15.81 -11.39
N LEU A 324 12.18 15.58 -10.97
CA LEU A 324 11.87 15.29 -9.57
C LEU A 324 12.43 13.92 -9.18
N PHE A 325 12.18 12.91 -10.00
CA PHE A 325 12.62 11.54 -9.73
C PHE A 325 14.14 11.47 -9.67
N ASP A 326 14.82 12.11 -10.62
CA ASP A 326 16.27 12.28 -10.63
C ASP A 326 16.79 12.98 -9.39
N ALA A 327 16.17 14.09 -9.00
CA ALA A 327 16.58 14.87 -7.85
C ALA A 327 16.40 14.12 -6.53
N VAL A 328 15.41 13.23 -6.43
CA VAL A 328 15.18 12.38 -5.25
C VAL A 328 16.10 11.16 -5.25
N ALA A 329 16.28 10.49 -6.39
CA ALA A 329 17.13 9.31 -6.53
C ALA A 329 18.61 9.62 -6.24
N ARG A 330 19.08 10.84 -6.55
CA ARG A 330 20.44 11.29 -6.19
C ARG A 330 20.65 11.54 -4.69
N ARG A 331 19.59 11.49 -3.87
CA ARG A 331 19.71 11.72 -2.42
C ARG A 331 20.02 10.40 -1.73
N ASP A 332 20.94 10.49 -0.77
CA ASP A 332 21.43 9.31 -0.06
C ASP A 332 20.29 8.51 0.60
N GLY A 333 20.32 7.19 0.34
CA GLY A 333 19.38 6.21 0.85
C GLY A 333 17.95 6.29 0.31
N GLN A 334 17.57 7.15 -0.65
CA GLN A 334 16.21 7.17 -1.23
C GLN A 334 15.95 5.99 -2.18
N GLY A 335 16.93 5.67 -3.03
CA GLY A 335 16.77 4.63 -4.06
C GLY A 335 15.95 5.11 -5.27
N VAL A 336 15.57 4.16 -6.13
CA VAL A 336 14.83 4.42 -7.38
C VAL A 336 13.32 4.51 -7.15
N PRO A 337 12.54 5.15 -8.05
CA PRO A 337 11.07 5.19 -7.96
C PRO A 337 10.46 3.79 -7.79
N ASN A 338 9.52 3.65 -6.85
CA ASN A 338 8.71 2.45 -6.70
C ASN A 338 7.31 2.65 -7.33
N VAL A 339 6.40 1.69 -7.13
CA VAL A 339 5.07 1.74 -7.75
C VAL A 339 4.24 2.97 -7.32
N ASP A 340 4.42 3.49 -6.10
CA ASP A 340 3.72 4.68 -5.61
C ASP A 340 4.17 5.94 -6.37
N ALA A 341 5.48 6.06 -6.64
CA ALA A 341 6.00 7.12 -7.49
C ALA A 341 5.47 6.98 -8.93
N ALA A 342 5.43 5.77 -9.48
CA ALA A 342 4.87 5.54 -10.81
C ALA A 342 3.37 5.91 -10.90
N LEU A 343 2.58 5.66 -9.85
CA LEU A 343 1.18 6.12 -9.75
C LEU A 343 1.05 7.64 -9.65
N ALA A 344 1.95 8.30 -8.91
CA ALA A 344 1.99 9.76 -8.84
C ALA A 344 2.34 10.38 -10.21
N ALA A 345 3.29 9.77 -10.94
CA ALA A 345 3.61 10.16 -12.31
C ALA A 345 2.41 9.97 -13.25
N LEU A 346 1.73 8.82 -13.21
CA LEU A 346 0.50 8.59 -13.98
C LEU A 346 -0.55 9.67 -13.69
N SER A 347 -0.81 9.95 -12.42
CA SER A 347 -1.80 10.93 -11.98
C SER A 347 -1.45 12.33 -12.50
N PHE A 348 -0.19 12.74 -12.34
CA PHE A 348 0.29 14.05 -12.76
C PHE A 348 0.32 14.20 -14.30
N LEU A 349 0.84 13.22 -15.04
CA LEU A 349 0.93 13.26 -16.49
C LEU A 349 -0.45 13.31 -17.15
N CYS A 350 -1.42 12.60 -16.58
CA CYS A 350 -2.80 12.51 -17.08
C CYS A 350 -3.75 13.57 -16.52
N ASP A 351 -3.25 14.51 -15.70
CA ASP A 351 -4.08 15.55 -15.07
C ASP A 351 -5.27 14.95 -14.31
N MET A 352 -4.96 13.96 -13.46
CA MET A 352 -5.92 13.39 -12.54
C MET A 352 -6.06 14.28 -11.29
N GLY A 353 -7.25 14.27 -10.68
CA GLY A 353 -7.52 15.02 -9.46
C GLY A 353 -6.81 14.45 -8.23
N PRO A 354 -6.78 15.21 -7.11
CA PRO A 354 -6.06 14.82 -5.91
C PRO A 354 -6.40 13.43 -5.36
N GLY A 355 -5.37 12.64 -5.06
CA GLY A 355 -5.53 11.29 -4.49
C GLY A 355 -5.90 10.23 -5.52
N ALA A 356 -5.70 10.51 -6.82
CA ALA A 356 -5.95 9.56 -7.89
C ALA A 356 -5.06 8.32 -7.78
N GLY A 357 -3.78 8.47 -7.47
CA GLY A 357 -2.85 7.36 -7.27
C GLY A 357 -3.32 6.42 -6.13
N GLU A 358 -3.68 6.99 -4.98
CA GLU A 358 -4.24 6.22 -3.86
C GLU A 358 -5.54 5.50 -4.25
N ALA A 359 -6.40 6.14 -5.04
CA ALA A 359 -7.64 5.55 -5.51
C ALA A 359 -7.39 4.32 -6.41
N ILE A 360 -6.47 4.47 -7.37
CA ILE A 360 -6.08 3.38 -8.28
C ILE A 360 -5.51 2.22 -7.47
N PHE A 361 -4.61 2.50 -6.52
CA PHE A 361 -4.01 1.48 -5.67
C PHE A 361 -5.08 0.77 -4.83
N ALA A 362 -5.90 1.51 -4.07
CA ALA A 362 -6.90 0.93 -3.19
C ALA A 362 -7.94 0.09 -3.94
N LEU A 363 -8.38 0.55 -5.11
CA LEU A 363 -9.33 -0.19 -5.95
C LEU A 363 -8.67 -1.45 -6.51
N ALA A 364 -7.47 -1.36 -7.08
CA ALA A 364 -6.73 -2.51 -7.57
C ALA A 364 -6.53 -3.57 -6.48
N ARG A 365 -6.00 -3.15 -5.34
CA ARG A 365 -5.63 -4.02 -4.23
C ARG A 365 -6.82 -4.72 -3.57
N THR A 366 -8.04 -4.21 -3.78
CA THR A 366 -9.26 -4.88 -3.35
C THR A 366 -9.40 -6.28 -3.97
N ALA A 367 -8.88 -6.51 -5.18
CA ALA A 367 -8.85 -7.84 -5.79
C ALA A 367 -8.03 -8.83 -4.94
N GLY A 368 -6.79 -8.47 -4.58
CA GLY A 368 -5.92 -9.26 -3.71
C GLY A 368 -6.48 -9.43 -2.30
N TRP A 369 -7.05 -8.38 -1.70
CA TRP A 369 -7.70 -8.48 -0.39
C TRP A 369 -8.82 -9.53 -0.35
N ILE A 370 -9.70 -9.53 -1.37
CA ILE A 370 -10.75 -10.54 -1.49
C ILE A 370 -10.15 -11.93 -1.69
N ALA A 371 -9.10 -12.06 -2.52
CA ALA A 371 -8.43 -13.34 -2.74
C ALA A 371 -7.82 -13.90 -1.43
N HIS A 372 -7.15 -13.06 -0.65
CA HIS A 372 -6.59 -13.43 0.65
C HIS A 372 -7.67 -13.73 1.69
N ALA A 373 -8.81 -13.05 1.65
CA ALA A 373 -9.95 -13.35 2.49
C ALA A 373 -10.56 -14.71 2.15
N LEU A 374 -10.75 -15.01 0.85
CA LEU A 374 -11.19 -16.31 0.36
C LEU A 374 -10.28 -17.44 0.86
N GLU A 375 -8.97 -17.29 0.68
CA GLU A 375 -7.99 -18.26 1.17
C GLU A 375 -8.08 -18.45 2.68
N GLN A 376 -8.31 -17.37 3.43
CA GLN A 376 -8.48 -17.41 4.88
C GLN A 376 -9.80 -18.05 5.34
N TYR A 377 -10.91 -17.83 4.61
CA TYR A 377 -12.21 -18.46 4.91
C TYR A 377 -12.16 -19.97 4.62
N GLU A 378 -11.55 -20.38 3.51
CA GLU A 378 -11.41 -21.78 3.12
C GLU A 378 -10.38 -22.53 3.96
N ARG A 379 -9.27 -21.88 4.31
CA ARG A 379 -8.16 -22.46 5.08
C ARG A 379 -7.83 -21.58 6.29
N PRO A 380 -8.64 -21.66 7.37
CA PRO A 380 -8.46 -20.84 8.54
C PRO A 380 -7.09 -21.05 9.17
N THR A 381 -6.26 -20.01 9.13
CA THR A 381 -5.02 -19.93 9.90
C THR A 381 -5.26 -19.00 11.09
N PHE A 382 -5.19 -19.53 12.31
CA PHE A 382 -5.38 -18.73 13.52
C PHE A 382 -4.06 -18.19 14.05
N VAL A 383 -3.96 -16.87 14.20
CA VAL A 383 -2.81 -16.18 14.78
C VAL A 383 -3.26 -15.37 15.98
N ARG A 384 -2.65 -15.65 17.14
CA ARG A 384 -2.84 -14.86 18.36
C ARG A 384 -1.51 -14.27 18.81
N GLY A 385 -1.40 -12.95 18.71
CA GLY A 385 -0.26 -12.21 19.22
C GLY A 385 -0.09 -12.37 20.73
N ARG A 386 1.17 -12.33 21.17
CA ARG A 386 1.56 -12.23 22.58
C ARG A 386 2.38 -10.96 22.74
N VAL A 387 2.34 -10.38 23.94
CA VAL A 387 3.10 -9.17 24.26
C VAL A 387 4.27 -9.54 25.17
N ASP A 388 5.41 -8.89 24.94
CA ASP A 388 6.48 -8.79 25.93
C ASP A 388 6.09 -7.66 26.90
N TYR A 389 5.56 -8.01 28.07
CA TYR A 389 5.07 -7.04 29.03
C TYR A 389 6.25 -6.29 29.67
N VAL A 390 6.44 -5.04 29.27
CA VAL A 390 7.50 -4.15 29.76
C VAL A 390 6.98 -3.11 30.78
N GLY A 391 5.78 -3.33 31.31
CA GLY A 391 5.20 -2.50 32.37
C GLY A 391 5.63 -2.93 33.78
N PRO A 392 5.22 -2.18 34.82
CA PRO A 392 5.47 -2.57 36.21
C PRO A 392 4.82 -3.92 36.54
N MET A 393 5.58 -4.84 37.14
CA MET A 393 5.02 -6.13 37.57
C MET A 393 4.03 -5.95 38.72
N PRO A 394 2.94 -6.73 38.78
CA PRO A 394 1.99 -6.68 39.89
C PRO A 394 2.69 -7.02 41.23
N SER A 395 2.29 -6.31 42.29
CA SER A 395 2.79 -6.50 43.67
C SER A 395 2.31 -7.77 44.33
#